data_AF-A0A9E4P9C3-F1
#
_entry.id   AF-A0A9E4P9C3-F1
#
_cell.length_a   1.000
_cell.length_b   1.000
_cell.length_c   1.000
_cell.angle_alpha   90.00
_cell.angle_beta   90.00
_cell.angle_gamma   90.00
#
_symmetry.space_group_name_H-M   'P 1'
#
loop_
_entity.id
_entity.type
_entity.pdbx_description
1 polymer ?
#
loop_
_entity_poly.entity_id
_entity_poly.type
_entity_poly.pdbx_seq_one_letter_code
_entity_poly.pdbx_strand_id
1 'polypeptide(L)'
;MPRRKSRSEAAAGRAENPYPEGDRPVRFEVQRGGKLYRGQVVTADRWRPALGGPPPRDLAFQVVLLTRPEKVDPETITSTRVVVCIPAESLASGRVAETVAQYEVAGEKTIAPLPDVAIERFSQGNVLVGGHPWAEPSELFVQGQAREVLARLAALADLDGIGPDISSMRDYLESAQPPESQEELYVDRMSLLEQLVEERLWSNTGVWRSVEAMFELYKSKYVPAYLGHHRRYRAETATLRRQLEAAEDTATALRLLNVVEELGPPVGEAALTATQGLKERLVPCQETEQGLTGLATRPRCPSCGVAMTTAPPTEVVRRTLAALNTALAEQQRRLSSEAVRQILDRRDEPRLGRFLEVLRAADIGALATVMNEQLASFLRDLLGEASVVASWAWIQKELNDRFPEVGEEDTGAFGDAVGEILAQAIADAKKAHPNKRIRLRVT
;
A
#
# COMPACT_ATOMS: atom_id res chain seq x y z
N MET A 1 -3.70 87.03 16.60
CA MET A 1 -3.70 85.55 16.53
C MET A 1 -4.38 85.10 15.23
N PRO A 2 -3.63 84.69 14.19
CA PRO A 2 -4.21 84.13 12.99
C PRO A 2 -4.18 82.60 13.01
N ARG A 3 -5.30 81.98 12.62
CA ARG A 3 -5.53 80.54 12.55
C ARG A 3 -4.60 79.87 11.51
N ARG A 4 -3.81 78.89 11.96
CA ARG A 4 -3.16 77.88 11.12
C ARG A 4 -4.22 77.01 10.46
N LYS A 5 -4.24 76.94 9.13
CA LYS A 5 -4.75 75.76 8.41
C LYS A 5 -3.54 74.96 7.93
N SER A 6 -3.40 73.78 8.52
CA SER A 6 -2.42 72.75 8.21
C SER A 6 -2.62 72.24 6.78
N ARG A 7 -1.55 72.35 5.99
CA ARG A 7 -1.37 71.69 4.71
C ARG A 7 -0.86 70.28 5.00
N SER A 8 -1.72 69.29 4.83
CA SER A 8 -1.38 67.87 4.95
C SER A 8 -2.43 67.10 4.17
N GLU A 9 -2.12 66.73 2.93
CA GLU A 9 -2.71 65.53 2.35
C GLU A 9 -1.87 65.03 1.17
N ALA A 10 -1.29 63.85 1.43
CA ALA A 10 -1.10 62.72 0.53
C ALA A 10 -0.29 62.93 -0.75
N ALA A 11 1.01 62.65 -0.63
CA ALA A 11 1.76 61.98 -1.67
C ALA A 11 1.12 60.60 -1.95
N ALA A 12 0.22 60.53 -2.92
CA ALA A 12 -0.19 59.27 -3.53
C ALA A 12 0.95 58.79 -4.43
N GLY A 13 1.65 57.73 -4.00
CA GLY A 13 2.62 57.03 -4.82
C GLY A 13 1.99 56.59 -6.13
N ARG A 14 2.58 57.01 -7.26
CA ARG A 14 2.26 56.45 -8.58
C ARG A 14 2.60 54.96 -8.52
N ALA A 15 1.59 54.10 -8.60
CA ALA A 15 1.82 52.70 -8.93
C ALA A 15 2.53 52.66 -10.28
N GLU A 16 3.72 52.03 -10.33
CA GLU A 16 4.41 51.73 -11.58
C GLU A 16 3.43 50.98 -12.49
N ASN A 17 3.23 51.49 -13.71
CA ASN A 17 2.41 50.82 -14.71
C ASN A 17 3.13 49.50 -15.07
N PRO A 18 2.57 48.32 -14.74
CA PRO A 18 3.23 47.04 -15.01
C PRO A 18 3.21 46.66 -16.50
N TYR A 19 2.56 47.49 -17.35
CA TYR A 19 2.46 47.28 -18.79
C TYR A 19 3.33 48.30 -19.54
N PRO A 20 4.33 47.87 -20.33
CA PRO A 20 5.14 48.76 -21.17
C PRO A 20 4.31 49.40 -22.30
N GLU A 21 4.82 50.49 -22.88
CA GLU A 21 4.17 51.23 -23.97
C GLU A 21 3.72 50.29 -25.10
N GLY A 22 2.40 50.22 -25.34
CA GLY A 22 1.79 49.43 -26.41
C GLY A 22 0.75 48.40 -25.93
N ASP A 23 0.89 47.89 -24.70
CA ASP A 23 -0.05 46.93 -24.12
C ASP A 23 -1.26 47.69 -23.54
N ARG A 24 -2.47 47.31 -23.97
CA ARG A 24 -3.72 47.96 -23.51
C ARG A 24 -4.51 47.01 -22.61
N PRO A 25 -4.29 47.06 -21.27
CA PRO A 25 -5.08 46.29 -20.33
C PRO A 25 -6.50 46.87 -20.23
N VAL A 26 -7.50 46.04 -20.47
CA VAL A 26 -8.91 46.39 -20.26
C VAL A 26 -9.45 45.55 -19.13
N ARG A 27 -9.85 46.23 -18.05
CA ARG A 27 -10.43 45.60 -16.86
C ARG A 27 -11.93 45.41 -17.04
N PHE A 28 -12.42 44.29 -16.52
CA PHE A 28 -13.83 43.93 -16.60
C PHE A 28 -14.24 43.11 -15.39
N GLU A 29 -15.55 42.96 -15.22
CA GLU A 29 -16.12 42.17 -14.14
C GLU A 29 -16.99 41.06 -14.71
N VAL A 30 -16.87 39.86 -14.13
CA VAL A 30 -17.66 38.68 -14.49
C VAL A 30 -18.41 38.21 -13.27
N GLN A 31 -19.73 38.09 -13.38
CA GLN A 31 -20.54 37.48 -12.35
C GLN A 31 -20.71 35.99 -12.65
N ARG A 32 -20.26 35.12 -11.74
CA ARG A 32 -20.43 33.66 -11.84
C ARG A 32 -20.74 33.08 -10.47
N GLY A 33 -21.75 32.21 -10.39
CA GLY A 33 -22.15 31.57 -9.14
C GLY A 33 -22.51 32.55 -8.01
N GLY A 34 -23.04 33.74 -8.35
CA GLY A 34 -23.36 34.80 -7.39
C GLY A 34 -22.15 35.62 -6.88
N LYS A 35 -20.92 35.32 -7.32
CA LYS A 35 -19.72 36.09 -7.00
C LYS A 35 -19.30 36.97 -8.18
N LEU A 36 -18.71 38.12 -7.86
CA LEU A 36 -18.14 39.06 -8.82
C LEU A 36 -16.63 38.87 -8.89
N TYR A 37 -16.11 38.57 -10.08
CA TYR A 37 -14.70 38.38 -10.35
C TYR A 37 -14.18 39.54 -11.19
N ARG A 38 -13.09 40.17 -10.76
CA ARG A 38 -12.41 41.22 -11.52
C ARG A 38 -11.32 40.57 -12.38
N GLY A 39 -11.40 40.76 -13.69
CA GLY A 39 -10.39 40.26 -14.63
C GLY A 39 -9.81 41.41 -15.46
N GLN A 40 -8.78 41.09 -16.25
CA GLN A 40 -8.32 41.99 -17.30
C GLN A 40 -7.93 41.24 -18.58
N VAL A 41 -8.13 41.89 -19.72
CA VAL A 41 -7.65 41.44 -21.02
C VAL A 41 -6.50 42.34 -21.42
N VAL A 42 -5.36 41.74 -21.75
CA VAL A 42 -4.19 42.44 -22.29
C VAL A 42 -4.07 42.03 -23.75
N THR A 43 -4.23 42.99 -24.66
CA THR A 43 -3.90 42.77 -26.07
C THR A 43 -2.42 43.06 -26.27
N ALA A 44 -1.67 42.09 -26.79
CA ALA A 44 -0.24 42.20 -27.02
C ALA A 44 0.13 41.82 -28.47
N ASP A 45 1.20 42.43 -28.98
CA ASP A 45 1.74 42.13 -30.30
C ASP A 45 2.62 40.87 -30.33
N ARG A 46 3.24 40.57 -29.18
CA ARG A 46 4.12 39.43 -28.97
C ARG A 46 4.09 38.93 -27.53
N TRP A 47 4.45 37.68 -27.31
CA TRP A 47 4.59 37.08 -25.98
C TRP A 47 5.77 37.64 -25.20
N ARG A 48 5.58 37.80 -23.90
CA ARG A 48 6.62 38.24 -22.95
C ARG A 48 6.43 37.48 -21.64
N PRO A 49 7.47 36.89 -21.04
CA PRO A 49 7.34 36.14 -19.79
C PRO A 49 6.70 36.93 -18.64
N ALA A 50 6.86 38.26 -18.61
CA ALA A 50 6.20 39.12 -17.63
C ALA A 50 4.66 39.05 -17.67
N LEU A 51 4.08 38.75 -18.84
CA LEU A 51 2.64 38.56 -19.01
C LEU A 51 2.17 37.18 -18.49
N GLY A 52 3.08 36.22 -18.30
CA GLY A 52 2.81 34.91 -17.71
C GLY A 52 2.91 34.86 -16.19
N GLY A 53 3.27 35.98 -15.55
CA GLY A 53 3.29 36.14 -14.11
C GLY A 53 1.90 36.25 -13.47
N PRO A 54 1.78 36.14 -12.14
CA PRO A 54 0.51 36.30 -11.46
C PRO A 54 -0.11 37.68 -11.74
N PRO A 55 -1.42 37.77 -12.01
CA PRO A 55 -2.07 39.06 -12.21
C PRO A 55 -2.00 39.93 -10.94
N PRO A 56 -2.19 41.27 -11.07
CA PRO A 56 -2.32 42.19 -9.95
C PRO A 56 -3.25 41.64 -8.85
N ARG A 57 -2.93 41.93 -7.58
CA ARG A 57 -3.63 41.35 -6.41
C ARG A 57 -5.14 41.65 -6.37
N ASP A 58 -5.59 42.72 -7.02
CA ASP A 58 -6.99 43.11 -7.13
C ASP A 58 -7.76 42.37 -8.25
N LEU A 59 -7.07 41.53 -9.03
CA LEU A 59 -7.61 40.79 -10.16
C LEU A 59 -7.54 39.28 -9.92
N ALA A 60 -8.64 38.61 -10.22
CA ALA A 60 -8.76 37.16 -10.13
C ALA A 60 -8.03 36.44 -11.28
N PHE A 61 -7.99 37.03 -12.48
CA PHE A 61 -7.37 36.42 -13.67
C PHE A 61 -6.97 37.46 -14.73
N GLN A 62 -6.09 37.04 -15.65
CA GLN A 62 -5.64 37.81 -16.80
C GLN A 62 -5.75 36.97 -18.09
N VAL A 63 -6.27 37.58 -19.15
CA VAL A 63 -6.31 37.01 -20.49
C VAL A 63 -5.37 37.79 -21.39
N VAL A 64 -4.43 37.12 -22.04
CA VAL A 64 -3.50 37.71 -23.00
C VAL A 64 -3.96 37.32 -24.39
N LEU A 65 -4.39 38.29 -25.19
CA LEU A 65 -4.74 38.09 -26.60
C LEU A 65 -3.56 38.51 -27.46
N LEU A 66 -2.87 37.55 -28.07
CA LEU A 66 -1.85 37.86 -29.06
C LEU A 66 -2.50 38.30 -30.36
N THR A 67 -1.97 39.35 -30.97
CA THR A 67 -2.43 39.80 -32.29
C THR A 67 -1.70 39.11 -33.44
N ARG A 68 -0.68 38.29 -33.15
CA ARG A 68 0.08 37.52 -34.12
C ARG A 68 0.26 36.07 -33.66
N PRO A 69 0.32 35.10 -34.60
CA PRO A 69 0.71 33.74 -34.27
C PRO A 69 2.14 33.75 -33.77
N GLU A 70 2.36 33.24 -32.56
CA GLU A 70 3.67 33.15 -31.95
C GLU A 70 3.77 31.86 -31.15
N LYS A 71 4.94 31.23 -31.16
CA LYS A 71 5.20 30.07 -30.32
C LYS A 71 5.50 30.55 -28.91
N VAL A 72 4.56 30.31 -28.00
CA VAL A 72 4.72 30.57 -26.57
C VAL A 72 5.26 29.32 -25.91
N ASP A 73 6.36 29.45 -25.17
CA ASP A 73 6.86 28.39 -24.31
C ASP A 73 5.95 28.26 -23.08
N PRO A 74 5.24 27.14 -22.88
CA PRO A 74 4.32 26.98 -21.77
C PRO A 74 4.99 27.18 -20.39
N GLU A 75 6.26 26.81 -20.23
CA GLU A 75 6.99 26.98 -18.95
C GLU A 75 7.11 28.44 -18.52
N THR A 76 6.97 29.38 -19.45
CA THR A 76 6.99 30.82 -19.16
C THR A 76 5.66 31.37 -18.63
N ILE A 77 4.59 30.55 -18.62
CA ILE A 77 3.29 30.88 -18.02
C ILE A 77 3.27 30.36 -16.58
N THR A 78 3.91 31.11 -15.69
CA THR A 78 4.12 30.74 -14.28
C THR A 78 2.87 30.79 -13.40
N SER A 79 1.77 31.36 -13.90
CA SER A 79 0.52 31.52 -13.16
C SER A 79 -0.63 30.86 -13.91
N THR A 80 -1.36 29.96 -13.24
CA THR A 80 -2.58 29.33 -13.78
C THR A 80 -3.73 30.34 -13.95
N ARG A 81 -3.64 31.50 -13.28
CA ARG A 81 -4.55 32.66 -13.45
C ARG A 81 -4.29 33.47 -14.72
N VAL A 82 -3.36 33.05 -15.58
CA VAL A 82 -3.07 33.66 -16.87
C VAL A 82 -3.47 32.70 -18.00
N VAL A 83 -4.22 33.24 -18.95
CA VAL A 83 -4.65 32.53 -20.17
C VAL A 83 -4.05 33.24 -21.35
N VAL A 84 -3.41 32.51 -22.25
CA VAL A 84 -2.80 33.07 -23.46
C VAL A 84 -3.53 32.53 -24.67
N CYS A 85 -4.16 33.42 -25.44
CA CYS A 85 -4.84 33.10 -26.68
C CYS A 85 -3.96 33.53 -27.85
N ILE A 86 -3.59 32.56 -28.69
CA ILE A 86 -2.73 32.73 -29.86
C ILE A 86 -3.60 32.52 -31.08
N PRO A 87 -3.70 33.47 -32.02
CA PRO A 87 -4.52 33.30 -33.22
C PRO A 87 -3.79 32.42 -34.24
N ALA A 88 -4.55 31.73 -35.10
CA ALA A 88 -4.00 30.99 -36.23
C ALA A 88 -3.32 31.91 -37.25
N GLU A 89 -3.81 33.13 -37.40
CA GLU A 89 -3.31 34.15 -38.33
C GLU A 89 -3.17 35.53 -37.69
N SER A 90 -2.30 36.37 -38.26
CA SER A 90 -2.10 37.74 -37.77
C SER A 90 -3.36 38.58 -37.90
N LEU A 91 -3.80 39.15 -36.79
CA LEU A 91 -4.90 40.10 -36.70
C LEU A 91 -4.38 41.50 -37.04
N ALA A 92 -5.16 42.28 -37.80
CA ALA A 92 -4.83 43.68 -38.07
C ALA A 92 -4.82 44.44 -36.72
N SER A 93 -3.62 44.84 -36.28
CA SER A 93 -3.31 45.30 -34.92
C SER A 93 -4.15 46.48 -34.42
N GLY A 94 -4.82 47.23 -35.30
CA GLY A 94 -5.72 48.32 -34.94
C GLY A 94 -7.09 47.87 -34.41
N ARG A 95 -7.69 46.82 -34.98
CA ARG A 95 -9.12 46.51 -34.73
C ARG A 95 -9.40 45.77 -33.43
N VAL A 96 -8.50 44.89 -32.97
CA VAL A 96 -8.70 44.14 -31.71
C VAL A 96 -8.54 45.07 -30.51
N ALA A 97 -7.51 45.92 -30.52
CA ALA A 97 -7.25 46.91 -29.48
C ALA A 97 -8.30 48.04 -29.45
N GLU A 98 -8.85 48.46 -30.60
CA GLU A 98 -9.97 49.41 -30.66
C GLU A 98 -11.28 48.79 -30.20
N THR A 99 -11.60 47.55 -30.59
CA THR A 99 -12.86 46.90 -30.20
C THR A 99 -12.89 46.66 -28.69
N VAL A 100 -11.79 46.17 -28.09
CA VAL A 100 -11.72 45.98 -26.64
C VAL A 100 -11.78 47.32 -25.87
N ALA A 101 -11.41 48.45 -26.51
CA ALA A 101 -11.41 49.78 -25.89
C ALA A 101 -12.69 50.61 -26.12
N GLN A 102 -13.44 50.40 -27.21
CA GLN A 102 -14.61 51.21 -27.57
C GLN A 102 -15.90 50.62 -27.01
N TYR A 103 -16.18 50.83 -25.72
CA TYR A 103 -17.53 50.98 -25.14
C TYR A 103 -17.39 51.43 -23.67
N GLU A 104 -17.05 52.70 -23.48
CA GLU A 104 -17.10 53.38 -22.17
C GLU A 104 -18.38 54.24 -22.08
N VAL A 105 -19.51 53.71 -22.54
CA VAL A 105 -20.79 54.41 -22.54
C VAL A 105 -21.81 53.64 -21.71
N ALA A 106 -22.26 54.28 -20.62
CA ALA A 106 -23.34 53.88 -19.72
C ALA A 106 -23.07 52.70 -18.76
N GLY A 107 -22.09 52.86 -17.86
CA GLY A 107 -22.17 52.28 -16.50
C GLY A 107 -21.95 50.78 -16.30
N GLU A 108 -22.00 49.96 -17.35
CA GLU A 108 -21.65 48.52 -17.30
C GLU A 108 -20.38 48.24 -18.11
N LYS A 109 -19.26 47.97 -17.43
CA LYS A 109 -17.97 47.62 -18.06
C LYS A 109 -17.99 46.18 -18.57
N THR A 110 -18.58 45.96 -19.73
CA THR A 110 -18.48 44.68 -20.46
C THR A 110 -17.42 44.79 -21.56
N ILE A 111 -16.64 43.73 -21.75
CA ILE A 111 -15.73 43.63 -22.91
C ILE A 111 -16.59 43.60 -24.16
N ALA A 112 -16.32 44.48 -25.12
CA ALA A 112 -16.99 44.44 -26.41
C ALA A 112 -16.74 43.07 -27.07
N PRO A 113 -17.73 42.50 -27.78
CA PRO A 113 -17.52 41.26 -28.51
C PRO A 113 -16.33 41.42 -29.47
N LEU A 114 -15.38 40.49 -29.40
CA LEU A 114 -14.30 40.43 -30.39
C LEU A 114 -14.92 40.39 -31.79
N PRO A 115 -14.31 41.03 -32.81
CA PRO A 115 -14.81 40.92 -34.18
C PRO A 115 -14.89 39.45 -34.60
N ASP A 116 -15.88 39.06 -35.40
CA ASP A 116 -16.08 37.65 -35.82
C ASP A 116 -14.83 37.05 -36.45
N VAL A 117 -14.10 37.85 -37.25
CA VAL A 117 -12.81 37.46 -37.85
C VAL A 117 -11.74 37.15 -36.80
N ALA A 118 -11.74 37.87 -35.67
CA ALA A 118 -10.84 37.57 -34.56
C ALA A 118 -11.27 36.30 -33.81
N ILE A 119 -12.58 36.12 -33.59
CA ILE A 119 -13.14 34.90 -32.97
C ILE A 119 -12.76 33.67 -33.80
N GLU A 120 -12.97 33.70 -35.12
CA GLU A 120 -12.64 32.62 -36.04
C GLU A 120 -11.14 32.27 -35.97
N ARG A 121 -10.28 33.30 -36.01
CA ARG A 121 -8.82 33.09 -35.96
C ARG A 121 -8.32 32.57 -34.62
N PHE A 122 -8.94 32.96 -33.51
CA PHE A 122 -8.61 32.38 -32.20
C PHE A 122 -9.18 30.97 -32.07
N SER A 123 -10.34 30.67 -32.65
CA SER A 123 -10.96 29.32 -32.64
C SER A 123 -10.13 28.27 -33.38
N GLN A 124 -9.30 28.71 -34.33
CA GLN A 124 -8.38 27.86 -35.10
C GLN A 124 -6.93 27.91 -34.58
N GLY A 125 -6.70 28.69 -33.51
CA GLY A 125 -5.38 29.02 -33.00
C GLY A 125 -4.89 28.06 -31.90
N ASN A 126 -4.33 28.61 -30.82
CA ASN A 126 -3.95 27.86 -29.63
C ASN A 126 -4.36 28.63 -28.36
N VAL A 127 -4.75 27.90 -27.32
CA VAL A 127 -4.99 28.46 -25.98
C VAL A 127 -4.11 27.74 -24.97
N LEU A 128 -3.39 28.52 -24.18
CA LEU A 128 -2.48 28.03 -23.14
C LEU A 128 -2.92 28.55 -21.76
N VAL A 129 -2.88 27.69 -20.75
CA VAL A 129 -3.17 28.04 -19.34
C VAL A 129 -2.14 27.36 -18.44
N GLY A 130 -1.48 28.14 -17.56
CA GLY A 130 -0.59 27.59 -16.52
C GLY A 130 0.49 26.60 -17.00
N GLY A 131 0.95 26.74 -18.25
CA GLY A 131 1.96 25.86 -18.82
C GLY A 131 1.47 24.57 -19.51
N HIS A 132 0.16 24.41 -19.71
CA HIS A 132 -0.41 23.30 -20.47
C HIS A 132 -1.32 23.78 -21.62
N PRO A 133 -1.38 23.04 -22.76
CA PRO A 133 -2.39 23.27 -23.78
C PRO A 133 -3.76 22.95 -23.19
N TRP A 134 -4.68 23.91 -23.20
CA TRP A 134 -6.00 23.77 -22.58
C TRP A 134 -7.11 23.97 -23.61
N ALA A 135 -7.96 22.93 -23.74
CA ALA A 135 -9.13 22.84 -24.61
C ALA A 135 -8.85 23.04 -26.11
N GLU A 136 -9.70 22.49 -26.97
CA GLU A 136 -9.66 22.92 -28.37
C GLU A 136 -10.15 24.37 -28.45
N PRO A 137 -9.42 25.29 -29.09
CA PRO A 137 -9.82 26.70 -29.16
C PRO A 137 -11.22 26.91 -29.78
N SER A 138 -11.69 25.94 -30.57
CA SER A 138 -13.05 25.83 -31.11
C SER A 138 -14.15 25.75 -30.03
N GLU A 139 -13.86 25.18 -28.86
CA GLU A 139 -14.79 25.07 -27.75
C GLU A 139 -14.86 26.35 -26.89
N LEU A 140 -13.81 27.17 -26.95
CA LEU A 140 -13.73 28.44 -26.26
C LEU A 140 -14.38 29.52 -27.13
N PHE A 141 -13.98 29.65 -28.39
CA PHE A 141 -14.44 30.70 -29.29
C PHE A 141 -15.66 30.25 -30.12
N VAL A 142 -16.78 30.00 -29.45
CA VAL A 142 -18.07 29.69 -30.11
C VAL A 142 -18.68 30.99 -30.68
N GLN A 143 -19.25 30.91 -31.89
CA GLN A 143 -19.83 32.03 -32.64
C GLN A 143 -20.56 33.04 -31.74
N GLY A 144 -19.96 34.23 -31.61
CA GLY A 144 -20.61 35.43 -31.08
C GLY A 144 -20.61 35.64 -29.56
N GLN A 145 -19.98 34.80 -28.71
CA GLN A 145 -20.04 35.01 -27.25
C GLN A 145 -18.69 34.94 -26.51
N ALA A 146 -17.93 36.04 -26.56
CA ALA A 146 -16.77 36.27 -25.68
C ALA A 146 -17.10 36.09 -24.18
N ARG A 147 -18.36 36.26 -23.78
CA ARG A 147 -18.83 36.16 -22.40
C ARG A 147 -18.73 34.74 -21.80
N GLU A 148 -18.86 33.70 -22.63
CA GLU A 148 -18.79 32.31 -22.18
C GLU A 148 -17.33 31.86 -21.93
N VAL A 149 -16.40 32.30 -22.79
CA VAL A 149 -14.94 32.18 -22.57
C VAL A 149 -14.59 32.76 -21.21
N LEU A 150 -14.96 34.01 -20.96
CA LEU A 150 -14.60 34.75 -19.75
C LEU A 150 -15.21 34.14 -18.48
N ALA A 151 -16.42 33.59 -18.57
CA ALA A 151 -17.03 32.83 -17.49
C ALA A 151 -16.23 31.55 -17.19
N ARG A 152 -15.80 30.79 -18.22
CA ARG A 152 -14.95 29.59 -18.06
C ARG A 152 -13.56 29.92 -17.50
N LEU A 153 -12.98 31.06 -17.89
CA LEU A 153 -11.71 31.55 -17.33
C LEU A 153 -11.82 31.99 -15.87
N ALA A 154 -12.95 32.58 -15.46
CA ALA A 154 -13.22 32.89 -14.05
C ALA A 154 -13.36 31.63 -13.18
N ALA A 155 -13.81 30.51 -13.75
CA ALA A 155 -13.83 29.20 -13.06
C ALA A 155 -12.43 28.60 -12.87
N LEU A 156 -11.53 28.82 -13.82
CA LEU A 156 -10.13 28.39 -13.69
C LEU A 156 -9.41 29.14 -12.57
N ALA A 157 -9.75 30.42 -12.35
CA ALA A 157 -9.22 31.21 -11.24
C ALA A 157 -9.64 30.68 -9.85
N ASP A 158 -10.77 29.97 -9.75
CA ASP A 158 -11.17 29.29 -8.52
C ASP A 158 -10.34 28.01 -8.29
N LEU A 159 -9.76 27.38 -9.32
CA LEU A 159 -9.08 26.09 -9.23
C LEU A 159 -7.59 26.17 -8.82
N ASP A 160 -6.94 27.33 -8.92
CA ASP A 160 -5.54 27.58 -8.52
C ASP A 160 -5.28 27.33 -7.02
N GLY A 161 -6.35 27.33 -6.20
CA GLY A 161 -6.29 26.95 -4.78
C GLY A 161 -6.81 25.56 -4.45
N ILE A 162 -7.51 24.90 -5.38
CA ILE A 162 -8.32 23.70 -5.11
C ILE A 162 -7.62 22.42 -5.61
N GLY A 163 -6.74 22.50 -6.61
CA GLY A 163 -6.02 21.35 -7.18
C GLY A 163 -5.28 20.47 -6.15
N PRO A 164 -4.53 21.06 -5.21
CA PRO A 164 -3.90 20.29 -4.12
C PRO A 164 -4.92 19.58 -3.21
N ASP A 165 -6.08 20.20 -2.96
CA ASP A 165 -7.14 19.63 -2.14
C ASP A 165 -7.84 18.47 -2.85
N ILE A 166 -8.13 18.58 -4.15
CA ILE A 166 -8.68 17.49 -4.98
C ILE A 166 -7.77 16.26 -4.92
N SER A 167 -6.46 16.47 -5.10
CA SER A 167 -5.47 15.39 -5.08
C SER A 167 -5.43 14.73 -3.70
N SER A 168 -5.41 15.52 -2.63
CA SER A 168 -5.45 15.00 -1.27
C SER A 168 -6.74 14.24 -0.95
N MET A 169 -7.89 14.68 -1.45
CA MET A 169 -9.17 13.97 -1.28
C MET A 169 -9.15 12.62 -2.00
N ARG A 170 -8.64 12.59 -3.23
CA ARG A 170 -8.50 11.35 -4.00
C ARG A 170 -7.59 10.36 -3.28
N ASP A 171 -6.40 10.80 -2.87
CA ASP A 171 -5.44 9.97 -2.13
C ASP A 171 -6.05 9.40 -0.84
N TYR A 172 -6.83 10.22 -0.12
CA TYR A 172 -7.56 9.78 1.06
C TYR A 172 -8.56 8.67 0.72
N LEU A 173 -9.42 8.89 -0.28
CA LEU A 173 -10.46 7.94 -0.67
C LEU A 173 -9.84 6.63 -1.19
N GLU A 174 -8.79 6.72 -2.00
CA GLU A 174 -8.06 5.56 -2.51
C GLU A 174 -7.41 4.74 -1.40
N SER A 175 -6.90 5.41 -0.36
CA SER A 175 -6.30 4.77 0.81
C SER A 175 -7.34 4.20 1.78
N ALA A 176 -8.54 4.79 1.90
CA ALA A 176 -9.53 4.42 2.91
C ALA A 176 -10.05 2.97 2.81
N GLN A 177 -10.24 2.46 1.58
CA GLN A 177 -10.58 1.06 1.24
C GLN A 177 -11.53 0.37 2.25
N PRO A 178 -12.77 0.85 2.44
CA PRO A 178 -13.78 0.12 3.19
C PRO A 178 -14.13 -1.20 2.47
N PRO A 179 -14.42 -2.29 3.19
CA PRO A 179 -14.89 -3.54 2.59
C PRO A 179 -16.31 -3.39 2.03
N GLU A 180 -16.67 -4.20 1.03
CA GLU A 180 -18.02 -4.22 0.43
C GLU A 180 -19.14 -4.50 1.45
N SER A 181 -18.83 -5.21 2.53
CA SER A 181 -19.77 -5.43 3.64
C SER A 181 -20.18 -4.14 4.38
N GLN A 182 -19.45 -3.03 4.17
CA GLN A 182 -19.81 -1.69 4.63
C GLN A 182 -20.40 -0.91 3.46
N GLU A 183 -21.58 -1.33 2.99
CA GLU A 183 -22.21 -0.89 1.73
C GLU A 183 -22.26 0.64 1.60
N GLU A 184 -22.72 1.34 2.64
CA GLU A 184 -22.81 2.81 2.64
C GLU A 184 -21.45 3.49 2.39
N LEU A 185 -20.41 3.09 3.15
CA LEU A 185 -19.06 3.65 2.99
C LEU A 185 -18.44 3.27 1.65
N TYR A 186 -18.71 2.08 1.15
CA TYR A 186 -18.21 1.62 -0.14
C TYR A 186 -18.81 2.43 -1.28
N VAL A 187 -20.14 2.61 -1.29
CA VAL A 187 -20.87 3.37 -2.30
C VAL A 187 -20.52 4.86 -2.24
N ASP A 188 -20.48 5.47 -1.05
CA ASP A 188 -20.09 6.87 -0.86
C ASP A 188 -18.69 7.13 -1.42
N ARG A 189 -17.72 6.23 -1.15
CA ARG A 189 -16.36 6.32 -1.69
C ARG A 189 -16.33 6.25 -3.21
N MET A 190 -17.03 5.28 -3.80
CA MET A 190 -17.05 5.11 -5.27
C MET A 190 -17.67 6.32 -5.96
N SER A 191 -18.78 6.83 -5.41
CA SER A 191 -19.45 8.04 -5.91
C SER A 191 -18.55 9.27 -5.83
N LEU A 192 -17.80 9.45 -4.74
CA LEU A 192 -16.87 10.56 -4.58
C LEU A 192 -15.69 10.47 -5.56
N LEU A 193 -15.07 9.29 -5.72
CA LEU A 193 -13.98 9.11 -6.68
C LEU A 193 -14.41 9.41 -8.12
N GLU A 194 -15.61 8.98 -8.49
CA GLU A 194 -16.21 9.21 -9.81
C GLU A 194 -16.55 10.70 -10.06
N GLN A 195 -16.77 11.48 -9.01
CA GLN A 195 -16.96 12.94 -9.09
C GLN A 195 -15.64 13.72 -9.09
N LEU A 196 -14.56 13.13 -8.57
CA LEU A 196 -13.22 13.73 -8.54
C LEU A 196 -12.42 13.50 -9.83
N VAL A 197 -13.04 12.97 -10.88
CA VAL A 197 -12.45 12.82 -12.22
C VAL A 197 -12.25 14.20 -12.85
N GLU A 198 -11.03 14.46 -13.34
CA GLU A 198 -10.58 15.79 -13.77
C GLU A 198 -11.54 16.41 -14.79
N GLU A 199 -11.91 15.69 -15.84
CA GLU A 199 -12.80 16.13 -16.91
C GLU A 199 -14.16 16.65 -16.41
N ARG A 200 -14.66 16.11 -15.30
CA ARG A 200 -15.94 16.53 -14.67
C ARG A 200 -15.80 17.76 -13.80
N LEU A 201 -14.68 17.89 -13.10
CA LEU A 201 -14.38 19.05 -12.26
C LEU A 201 -14.20 20.31 -13.11
N TRP A 202 -13.59 20.19 -14.30
CA TRP A 202 -13.44 21.30 -15.25
C TRP A 202 -14.77 21.75 -15.85
N SER A 203 -15.67 20.80 -16.10
CA SER A 203 -16.98 21.05 -16.73
C SER A 203 -18.00 21.64 -15.76
N ASN A 204 -17.84 21.46 -14.44
CA ASN A 204 -18.83 21.87 -13.45
C ASN A 204 -18.21 22.34 -12.12
N THR A 205 -17.53 23.49 -12.14
CA THR A 205 -16.91 24.07 -10.93
C THR A 205 -17.87 24.42 -9.79
N GLY A 206 -19.19 24.50 -10.06
CA GLY A 206 -20.20 24.71 -9.02
C GLY A 206 -20.42 23.50 -8.10
N VAL A 207 -20.02 22.30 -8.56
CA VAL A 207 -20.19 21.04 -7.82
C VAL A 207 -19.13 20.86 -6.73
N TRP A 208 -18.01 21.58 -6.78
CA TRP A 208 -16.90 21.44 -5.84
C TRP A 208 -17.33 21.56 -4.37
N ARG A 209 -18.11 22.58 -4.02
CA ARG A 209 -18.61 22.76 -2.63
C ARG A 209 -19.47 21.59 -2.15
N SER A 210 -20.21 20.97 -3.07
CA SER A 210 -21.01 19.78 -2.77
C SER A 210 -20.11 18.58 -2.53
N VAL A 211 -19.07 18.39 -3.37
CA VAL A 211 -18.11 17.29 -3.24
C VAL A 211 -17.32 17.40 -1.93
N GLU A 212 -16.86 18.61 -1.59
CA GLU A 212 -16.19 18.89 -0.32
C GLU A 212 -17.10 18.54 0.88
N ALA A 213 -18.37 18.98 0.86
CA ALA A 213 -19.32 18.65 1.93
C ALA A 213 -19.60 17.14 2.03
N MET A 214 -19.74 16.45 0.89
CA MET A 214 -19.91 14.99 0.86
C MET A 214 -18.67 14.25 1.37
N PHE A 215 -17.46 14.77 1.08
CA PHE A 215 -16.20 14.22 1.57
C PHE A 215 -16.06 14.40 3.09
N GLU A 216 -16.42 15.56 3.65
CA GLU A 216 -16.45 15.75 5.11
C GLU A 216 -17.46 14.81 5.78
N LEU A 217 -18.65 14.64 5.18
CA LEU A 217 -19.63 13.68 5.66
C LEU A 217 -19.09 12.25 5.59
N TYR A 218 -18.42 11.87 4.51
CA TYR A 218 -17.77 10.56 4.38
C TYR A 218 -16.76 10.33 5.50
N LYS A 219 -15.86 11.30 5.76
CA LYS A 219 -14.88 11.21 6.85
C LYS A 219 -15.54 11.03 8.22
N SER A 220 -16.65 11.74 8.47
CA SER A 220 -17.39 11.64 9.74
C SER A 220 -17.95 10.23 10.01
N LYS A 221 -18.28 9.49 8.94
CA LYS A 221 -18.73 8.08 9.02
C LYS A 221 -17.55 7.11 9.04
N TYR A 222 -16.54 7.36 8.20
CA TYR A 222 -15.39 6.48 7.99
C TYR A 222 -14.53 6.37 9.24
N VAL A 223 -14.19 7.50 9.89
CA VAL A 223 -13.25 7.50 11.01
C VAL A 223 -13.73 6.63 12.18
N PRO A 224 -14.98 6.73 12.67
CA PRO A 224 -15.51 5.83 13.69
C PRO A 224 -15.52 4.36 13.26
N ALA A 225 -15.89 4.07 12.01
CA ALA A 225 -15.92 2.71 11.48
C ALA A 225 -14.51 2.09 11.42
N TYR A 226 -13.52 2.87 10.99
CA TYR A 226 -12.11 2.48 10.97
C TYR A 226 -11.60 2.23 12.39
N LEU A 227 -11.86 3.13 13.35
CA LEU A 227 -11.45 2.94 14.75
C LEU A 227 -12.03 1.65 15.34
N GLY A 228 -13.32 1.38 15.09
CA GLY A 228 -13.97 0.14 15.51
C GLY A 228 -13.38 -1.11 14.85
N HIS A 229 -13.00 -1.05 13.57
CA HIS A 229 -12.27 -2.13 12.90
C HIS A 229 -10.88 -2.33 13.53
N HIS A 230 -10.09 -1.27 13.66
CA HIS A 230 -8.74 -1.30 14.23
C HIS A 230 -8.72 -1.89 15.64
N ARG A 231 -9.68 -1.50 16.50
CA ARG A 231 -9.81 -2.04 17.86
C ARG A 231 -10.05 -3.55 17.85
N ARG A 232 -10.97 -4.03 17.00
CA ARG A 232 -11.26 -5.47 16.85
C ARG A 232 -10.06 -6.23 16.31
N TYR A 233 -9.46 -5.74 15.22
CA TYR A 233 -8.27 -6.32 14.62
C TYR A 233 -7.13 -6.47 15.64
N ARG A 234 -6.88 -5.43 16.45
CA ARG A 234 -5.87 -5.46 17.54
C ARG A 234 -6.20 -6.52 18.59
N ALA A 235 -7.43 -6.58 19.06
CA ALA A 235 -7.86 -7.52 20.10
C ALA A 235 -7.79 -8.99 19.62
N GLU A 236 -8.20 -9.25 18.39
CA GLU A 236 -8.10 -10.56 17.76
C GLU A 236 -6.64 -10.96 17.55
N THR A 237 -5.80 -10.07 17.00
CA THR A 237 -4.36 -10.31 16.84
C THR A 237 -3.68 -10.61 18.17
N ALA A 238 -4.01 -9.88 19.24
CA ALA A 238 -3.49 -10.15 20.59
C ALA A 238 -3.95 -11.51 21.13
N THR A 239 -5.16 -11.94 20.80
CA THR A 239 -5.67 -13.26 21.19
C THR A 239 -4.95 -14.37 20.43
N LEU A 240 -4.76 -14.23 19.11
CA LEU A 240 -4.00 -15.18 18.30
C LEU A 240 -2.54 -15.29 18.77
N ARG A 241 -1.90 -14.16 19.11
CA ARG A 241 -0.55 -14.15 19.65
C ARG A 241 -0.46 -14.93 20.97
N ARG A 242 -1.39 -14.71 21.90
CA ARG A 242 -1.45 -15.47 23.17
C ARG A 242 -1.66 -16.97 22.94
N GLN A 243 -2.46 -17.36 21.95
CA GLN A 243 -2.64 -18.78 21.61
C GLN A 243 -1.34 -19.41 21.10
N LEU A 244 -0.57 -18.70 20.27
CA LEU A 244 0.75 -19.16 19.81
C LEU A 244 1.77 -19.22 20.95
N GLU A 245 1.74 -18.24 21.87
CA GLU A 245 2.59 -18.24 23.07
C GLU A 245 2.26 -19.40 24.00
N ALA A 246 0.99 -19.73 24.21
CA ALA A 246 0.55 -20.88 25.00
C ALA A 246 0.94 -22.23 24.37
N ALA A 247 1.20 -22.27 23.06
CA ALA A 247 1.65 -23.47 22.36
C ALA A 247 3.18 -23.66 22.37
N GLU A 248 3.94 -22.77 23.03
CA GLU A 248 5.40 -22.84 23.03
C GLU A 248 5.95 -24.12 23.68
N ASP A 249 5.33 -24.56 24.78
CA ASP A 249 5.72 -25.81 25.46
C ASP A 249 5.48 -27.02 24.54
N THR A 250 4.37 -26.99 23.80
CA THR A 250 4.04 -28.03 22.80
C THR A 250 5.08 -28.04 21.67
N ALA A 251 5.46 -26.87 21.16
CA ALA A 251 6.47 -26.74 20.12
C ALA A 251 7.85 -27.20 20.60
N THR A 252 8.22 -26.87 21.83
CA THR A 252 9.49 -27.27 22.46
C THR A 252 9.55 -28.77 22.69
N ALA A 253 8.49 -29.36 23.23
CA ALA A 253 8.41 -30.81 23.42
C ALA A 253 8.52 -31.57 22.10
N LEU A 254 7.83 -31.10 21.04
CA LEU A 254 7.95 -31.71 19.71
C LEU A 254 9.37 -31.59 19.15
N ARG A 255 10.03 -30.43 19.30
CA ARG A 255 11.43 -30.25 18.90
C ARG A 255 12.34 -31.27 19.60
N LEU A 256 12.19 -31.42 20.92
CA LEU A 256 12.99 -32.36 21.72
C LEU A 256 12.78 -33.81 21.28
N LEU A 257 11.52 -34.22 21.05
CA LEU A 257 11.21 -35.59 20.59
C LEU A 257 11.72 -35.84 19.16
N ASN A 258 11.70 -34.84 18.29
CA ASN A 258 12.21 -34.97 16.92
C ASN A 258 13.74 -35.18 16.86
N VAL A 259 14.49 -34.87 17.92
CA VAL A 259 15.94 -35.15 18.00
C VAL A 259 16.21 -36.63 18.35
N VAL A 260 15.21 -37.37 18.82
CA VAL A 260 15.35 -38.80 19.17
C VAL A 260 15.20 -39.65 17.91
N GLU A 261 16.31 -39.95 17.23
CA GLU A 261 16.36 -40.72 15.98
C GLU A 261 15.68 -42.09 16.08
N GLU A 262 15.63 -42.68 17.28
CA GLU A 262 15.01 -43.97 17.54
C GLU A 262 13.49 -43.95 17.32
N LEU A 263 12.84 -42.79 17.51
CA LEU A 263 11.41 -42.58 17.25
C LEU A 263 11.08 -42.46 15.75
N GLY A 264 12.10 -42.41 14.89
CA GLY A 264 11.95 -42.28 13.44
C GLY A 264 12.14 -40.85 12.94
N PRO A 265 11.81 -40.57 11.67
CA PRO A 265 12.05 -39.26 11.06
C PRO A 265 11.23 -38.16 11.77
N PRO A 266 11.75 -36.92 11.79
CA PRO A 266 11.08 -35.79 12.42
C PRO A 266 9.72 -35.54 11.77
N VAL A 267 8.76 -35.08 12.58
CA VAL A 267 7.41 -34.76 12.12
C VAL A 267 7.03 -33.34 12.51
N GLY A 268 6.18 -32.70 11.71
CA GLY A 268 5.64 -31.38 12.02
C GLY A 268 6.62 -30.22 11.89
N GLU A 269 7.75 -30.38 11.17
CA GLU A 269 8.75 -29.31 10.95
C GLU A 269 8.14 -28.06 10.31
N ALA A 270 7.23 -28.24 9.35
CA ALA A 270 6.49 -27.15 8.73
C ALA A 270 5.61 -26.40 9.75
N ALA A 271 4.98 -27.11 10.69
CA ALA A 271 4.15 -26.50 11.72
C ALA A 271 5.01 -25.74 12.75
N LEU A 272 6.16 -26.28 13.14
CA LEU A 272 7.13 -25.59 14.01
C LEU A 272 7.61 -24.27 13.37
N THR A 273 8.00 -24.32 12.10
CA THR A 273 8.45 -23.15 11.34
C THR A 273 7.32 -22.12 11.20
N ALA A 274 6.10 -22.56 10.89
CA ALA A 274 4.94 -21.70 10.77
C ALA A 274 4.57 -21.02 12.10
N THR A 275 4.62 -21.75 13.23
CA THR A 275 4.36 -21.18 14.56
C THR A 275 5.33 -20.02 14.87
N GLN A 276 6.63 -20.23 14.64
CA GLN A 276 7.64 -19.19 14.87
C GLN A 276 7.41 -17.96 13.96
N GLY A 277 7.23 -18.19 12.65
CA GLY A 277 6.99 -17.11 11.71
C GLY A 277 5.69 -16.33 11.99
N LEU A 278 4.65 -17.00 12.50
CA LEU A 278 3.41 -16.34 12.92
C LEU A 278 3.60 -15.50 14.18
N LYS A 279 4.37 -15.97 15.19
CA LYS A 279 4.66 -15.19 16.41
C LYS A 279 5.41 -13.90 16.11
N GLU A 280 6.36 -13.95 15.18
CA GLU A 280 7.15 -12.78 14.76
C GLU A 280 6.30 -11.76 14.00
N ARG A 281 5.40 -12.22 13.13
CA ARG A 281 4.54 -11.36 12.31
C ARG A 281 3.34 -10.79 13.06
N LEU A 282 2.77 -11.53 14.01
CA LEU A 282 1.59 -11.12 14.76
C LEU A 282 1.99 -10.25 15.96
N VAL A 283 2.31 -9.00 15.68
CA VAL A 283 2.52 -7.96 16.70
C VAL A 283 1.27 -7.09 16.77
N PRO A 284 0.53 -7.09 17.90
CA PRO A 284 -0.60 -6.19 18.07
C PRO A 284 -0.15 -4.74 17.98
N CYS A 285 -0.90 -3.91 17.25
CA CYS A 285 -0.66 -2.48 17.20
C CYS A 285 -0.72 -1.88 18.61
N GLN A 286 0.23 -0.98 18.94
CA GLN A 286 0.29 -0.34 20.25
C GLN A 286 -0.60 0.92 20.34
N GLU A 287 -0.97 1.50 19.19
CA GLU A 287 -1.80 2.70 19.14
C GLU A 287 -3.18 2.46 19.78
N THR A 288 -3.54 3.36 20.69
CA THR A 288 -4.90 3.48 21.21
C THR A 288 -5.68 4.47 20.36
N GLU A 289 -7.00 4.50 20.51
CA GLU A 289 -7.84 5.44 19.74
C GLU A 289 -7.49 6.91 20.02
N GLN A 290 -7.04 7.21 21.23
CA GLN A 290 -6.57 8.54 21.62
C GLN A 290 -5.28 8.95 20.89
N GLY A 291 -4.46 7.98 20.46
CA GLY A 291 -3.25 8.23 19.65
C GLY A 291 -3.55 8.44 18.16
N LEU A 292 -4.75 8.11 17.69
CA LEU A 292 -5.14 8.14 16.28
C LEU A 292 -5.87 9.44 15.89
N THR A 293 -5.30 10.59 16.25
CA THR A 293 -5.92 11.91 15.98
C THR A 293 -5.81 12.36 14.51
N GLY A 294 -4.89 11.79 13.73
CA GLY A 294 -4.63 12.16 12.33
C GLY A 294 -5.54 11.51 11.28
N LEU A 295 -6.56 10.74 11.70
CA LEU A 295 -7.37 9.93 10.77
C LEU A 295 -8.22 10.74 9.77
N ALA A 296 -8.48 12.01 10.07
CA ALA A 296 -9.16 12.94 9.16
C ALA A 296 -8.30 13.34 7.95
N THR A 297 -6.98 13.18 8.04
CA THR A 297 -6.03 13.51 6.96
C THR A 297 -5.39 12.26 6.35
N ARG A 298 -5.18 11.21 7.15
CA ARG A 298 -4.66 9.92 6.67
C ARG A 298 -5.59 8.81 7.16
N PRO A 299 -6.29 8.08 6.28
CA PRO A 299 -7.38 7.18 6.68
C PRO A 299 -6.90 5.89 7.36
N ARG A 300 -5.60 5.75 7.68
CA ARG A 300 -5.02 4.55 8.27
C ARG A 300 -4.14 4.90 9.46
N CYS A 301 -4.01 3.95 10.38
CA CYS A 301 -3.10 4.06 11.50
C CYS A 301 -1.66 4.21 10.99
N PRO A 302 -0.89 5.22 11.45
CA PRO A 302 0.48 5.43 10.98
C PRO A 302 1.43 4.31 11.42
N SER A 303 1.10 3.59 12.49
CA SER A 303 1.97 2.58 13.10
C SER A 303 1.76 1.19 12.50
N CYS A 304 0.51 0.77 12.24
CA CYS A 304 0.23 -0.56 11.69
C CYS A 304 -0.30 -0.55 10.24
N GLY A 305 -0.80 0.58 9.73
CA GLY A 305 -1.25 0.73 8.35
C GLY A 305 -2.40 -0.19 7.91
N VAL A 306 -3.06 -0.88 8.84
CA VAL A 306 -4.06 -1.92 8.53
C VAL A 306 -5.21 -1.34 7.71
N ALA A 307 -5.57 -2.00 6.61
CA ALA A 307 -6.74 -1.63 5.83
C ALA A 307 -8.00 -2.26 6.44
N MET A 308 -9.17 -1.63 6.30
CA MET A 308 -10.43 -2.21 6.81
C MET A 308 -10.82 -3.54 6.15
N THR A 309 -10.27 -3.83 4.98
CA THR A 309 -10.40 -5.11 4.27
C THR A 309 -9.51 -6.22 4.84
N THR A 310 -8.56 -5.88 5.72
CA THR A 310 -7.61 -6.85 6.28
C THR A 310 -8.21 -7.53 7.49
N ALA A 311 -8.33 -8.85 7.44
CA ALA A 311 -8.71 -9.68 8.59
C ALA A 311 -7.45 -10.29 9.24
N PRO A 312 -7.44 -10.51 10.57
CA PRO A 312 -6.38 -11.28 11.23
C PRO A 312 -6.32 -12.71 10.65
N PRO A 313 -5.14 -13.36 10.59
CA PRO A 313 -4.96 -14.69 9.99
C PRO A 313 -5.43 -15.82 10.92
N THR A 314 -6.66 -15.73 11.43
CA THR A 314 -7.25 -16.64 12.42
C THR A 314 -7.21 -18.10 11.96
N GLU A 315 -7.62 -18.36 10.72
CA GLU A 315 -7.67 -19.72 10.18
C GLU A 315 -6.28 -20.33 9.99
N VAL A 316 -5.29 -19.51 9.62
CA VAL A 316 -3.89 -19.94 9.47
C VAL A 316 -3.31 -20.34 10.82
N VAL A 317 -3.55 -19.52 11.85
CA VAL A 317 -3.14 -19.83 13.24
C VAL A 317 -3.82 -21.12 13.71
N ARG A 318 -5.13 -21.25 13.53
CA ARG A 318 -5.89 -22.44 13.93
C ARG A 318 -5.35 -23.72 13.29
N ARG A 319 -5.10 -23.72 11.98
CA ARG A 319 -4.52 -24.87 11.26
C ARG A 319 -3.11 -25.18 11.74
N THR A 320 -2.29 -24.17 11.99
CA THR A 320 -0.91 -24.34 12.47
C THR A 320 -0.89 -25.01 13.85
N LEU A 321 -1.73 -24.54 14.77
CA LEU A 321 -1.87 -25.13 16.11
C LEU A 321 -2.40 -26.57 16.06
N ALA A 322 -3.39 -26.85 15.20
CA ALA A 322 -3.91 -28.20 15.02
C ALA A 322 -2.84 -29.16 14.44
N ALA A 323 -2.04 -28.69 13.47
CA ALA A 323 -0.94 -29.46 12.91
C ALA A 323 0.16 -29.75 13.94
N LEU A 324 0.47 -28.75 14.78
CA LEU A 324 1.43 -28.91 15.87
C LEU A 324 1.00 -29.99 16.87
N ASN A 325 -0.26 -29.94 17.32
CA ASN A 325 -0.82 -30.93 18.24
C ASN A 325 -0.86 -32.33 17.63
N THR A 326 -1.21 -32.43 16.34
CA THR A 326 -1.22 -33.71 15.61
C THR A 326 0.19 -34.31 15.51
N ALA A 327 1.20 -33.48 15.22
CA ALA A 327 2.58 -33.92 15.14
C ALA A 327 3.12 -34.38 16.51
N LEU A 328 2.78 -33.67 17.59
CA LEU A 328 3.17 -34.09 18.93
C LEU A 328 2.49 -35.43 19.30
N ALA A 329 1.19 -35.57 19.08
CA ALA A 329 0.47 -36.82 19.33
C ALA A 329 1.08 -38.02 18.56
N GLU A 330 1.54 -37.79 17.34
CA GLU A 330 2.24 -38.80 16.55
C GLU A 330 3.57 -39.22 17.19
N GLN A 331 4.40 -38.28 17.67
CA GLN A 331 5.63 -38.63 18.38
C GLN A 331 5.36 -39.35 19.70
N GLN A 332 4.30 -38.97 20.43
CA GLN A 332 3.89 -39.66 21.65
C GLN A 332 3.47 -41.11 21.40
N ARG A 333 2.76 -41.35 20.30
CA ARG A 333 2.38 -42.69 19.86
C ARG A 333 3.59 -43.53 19.49
N ARG A 334 4.58 -42.94 18.79
CA ARG A 334 5.85 -43.58 18.45
C ARG A 334 6.65 -43.94 19.69
N LEU A 335 6.79 -43.00 20.62
CA LEU A 335 7.45 -43.20 21.91
C LEU A 335 6.78 -44.34 22.70
N SER A 336 5.46 -44.29 22.86
CA SER A 336 4.70 -45.33 23.56
C SER A 336 4.87 -46.71 22.91
N SER A 337 4.89 -46.76 21.57
CA SER A 337 5.05 -48.02 20.84
C SER A 337 6.45 -48.60 21.00
N GLU A 338 7.48 -47.76 20.91
CA GLU A 338 8.87 -48.20 21.04
C GLU A 338 9.19 -48.63 22.47
N ALA A 339 8.65 -47.92 23.45
CA ALA A 339 8.92 -48.21 24.84
C ALA A 339 8.20 -49.50 25.32
N VAL A 340 7.02 -49.83 24.77
CA VAL A 340 6.40 -51.17 24.96
C VAL A 340 7.27 -52.27 24.39
N ARG A 341 7.82 -52.09 23.19
CA ARG A 341 8.74 -53.08 22.59
C ARG A 341 9.94 -53.30 23.48
N GLN A 342 10.53 -52.22 24.01
CA GLN A 342 11.65 -52.35 24.94
C GLN A 342 11.30 -53.12 26.21
N ILE A 343 10.12 -52.94 26.80
CA ILE A 343 9.69 -53.73 27.96
C ILE A 343 9.55 -55.21 27.61
N LEU A 344 9.11 -55.53 26.38
CA LEU A 344 9.00 -56.92 25.92
C LEU A 344 10.38 -57.55 25.65
N ASP A 345 11.33 -56.77 25.12
CA ASP A 345 12.67 -57.24 24.77
C ASP A 345 13.63 -57.27 25.97
N ARG A 346 13.53 -56.29 26.88
CA ARG A 346 14.26 -56.21 28.16
C ARG A 346 13.33 -56.69 29.28
N ARG A 347 13.45 -57.95 29.67
CA ARG A 347 12.83 -58.44 30.91
C ARG A 347 13.36 -57.60 32.09
N ASP A 348 12.46 -56.86 32.73
CA ASP A 348 12.60 -56.19 34.03
C ASP A 348 13.42 -54.88 34.14
N GLU A 349 12.94 -53.79 33.54
CA GLU A 349 13.20 -52.44 34.09
C GLU A 349 11.91 -51.81 34.65
N PRO A 350 11.58 -52.01 35.95
CA PRO A 350 10.35 -51.51 36.56
C PRO A 350 10.23 -49.97 36.59
N ARG A 351 11.34 -49.24 36.44
CA ARG A 351 11.35 -47.78 36.30
C ARG A 351 10.81 -47.31 34.95
N LEU A 352 11.14 -48.02 33.87
CA LEU A 352 10.67 -47.70 32.53
C LEU A 352 9.16 -47.95 32.40
N GLY A 353 8.70 -49.09 32.92
CA GLY A 353 7.26 -49.41 32.97
C GLY A 353 6.42 -48.33 33.66
N ARG A 354 6.81 -47.89 34.86
CA ARG A 354 6.09 -46.83 35.59
C ARG A 354 6.14 -45.48 34.88
N PHE A 355 7.29 -45.10 34.32
CA PHE A 355 7.41 -43.84 33.59
C PHE A 355 6.47 -43.82 32.38
N LEU A 356 6.33 -44.94 31.67
CA LEU A 356 5.46 -45.05 30.51
C LEU A 356 3.98 -45.15 30.84
N GLU A 357 3.62 -45.76 31.97
CA GLU A 357 2.24 -45.70 32.48
C GLU A 357 1.82 -44.26 32.78
N VAL A 358 2.72 -43.46 33.37
CA VAL A 358 2.50 -42.03 33.59
C VAL A 358 2.39 -41.28 32.27
N LEU A 359 3.27 -41.56 31.28
CA LEU A 359 3.19 -40.94 29.95
C LEU A 359 1.92 -41.31 29.17
N ARG A 360 1.41 -42.52 29.33
CA ARG A 360 0.16 -42.99 28.69
C ARG A 360 -1.08 -42.44 29.34
N ALA A 361 -1.03 -42.23 30.66
CA ALA A 361 -2.11 -41.60 31.42
C ALA A 361 -2.11 -40.07 31.26
N ALA A 362 -0.96 -39.49 30.95
CA ALA A 362 -0.81 -38.07 30.66
C ALA A 362 -1.41 -37.71 29.29
N ASP A 363 -2.14 -36.59 29.23
CA ASP A 363 -2.58 -36.02 27.96
C ASP A 363 -1.42 -35.33 27.22
N ILE A 364 -1.69 -34.86 25.99
CA ILE A 364 -0.69 -34.18 25.15
C ILE A 364 -0.05 -32.98 25.88
N GLY A 365 -0.81 -32.26 26.71
CA GLY A 365 -0.36 -31.08 27.44
C GLY A 365 0.52 -31.42 28.65
N ALA A 366 0.21 -32.50 29.36
CA ALA A 366 1.00 -32.99 30.48
C ALA A 366 2.38 -33.48 30.04
N LEU A 367 2.50 -34.06 28.84
CA LEU A 367 3.82 -34.38 28.30
C LEU A 367 4.57 -33.13 27.85
N ALA A 368 3.89 -32.18 27.20
CA ALA A 368 4.54 -30.93 26.76
C ALA A 368 5.20 -30.16 27.92
N THR A 369 4.60 -30.20 29.10
CA THR A 369 5.10 -29.54 30.32
C THR A 369 6.23 -30.29 31.03
N VAL A 370 6.38 -31.60 30.81
CA VAL A 370 7.40 -32.44 31.44
C VAL A 370 8.62 -32.66 30.54
N MET A 371 8.46 -32.57 29.21
CA MET A 371 9.57 -32.70 28.26
C MET A 371 10.61 -31.60 28.43
N ASN A 372 11.85 -32.01 28.67
CA ASN A 372 13.03 -31.14 28.72
C ASN A 372 14.24 -31.85 28.09
N GLU A 373 15.36 -31.15 27.98
CA GLU A 373 16.59 -31.68 27.38
C GLU A 373 17.14 -32.92 28.11
N GLN A 374 17.07 -32.93 29.44
CA GLN A 374 17.53 -34.07 30.25
C GLN A 374 16.68 -35.31 29.98
N LEU A 375 15.35 -35.14 29.90
CA LEU A 375 14.43 -36.22 29.60
C LEU A 375 14.61 -36.72 28.16
N ALA A 376 14.81 -35.81 27.20
CA ALA A 376 15.08 -36.18 25.82
C ALA A 376 16.42 -36.95 25.68
N SER A 377 17.46 -36.55 26.42
CA SER A 377 18.73 -37.28 26.47
C SER A 377 18.56 -38.66 27.09
N PHE A 378 17.86 -38.75 28.23
CA PHE A 378 17.56 -40.03 28.87
C PHE A 378 16.81 -40.98 27.94
N LEU A 379 15.81 -40.46 27.20
CA LEU A 379 15.10 -41.23 26.19
C LEU A 379 16.03 -41.72 25.07
N ARG A 380 16.95 -40.88 24.60
CA ARG A 380 17.93 -41.28 23.58
C ARG A 380 18.87 -42.37 24.09
N ASP A 381 19.40 -42.23 25.30
CA ASP A 381 20.31 -43.24 25.88
C ASP A 381 19.57 -44.57 26.07
N LEU A 382 18.38 -44.52 26.67
CA LEU A 382 17.54 -45.69 26.90
C LEU A 382 17.15 -46.40 25.59
N LEU A 383 16.73 -45.63 24.57
CA LEU A 383 16.34 -46.16 23.27
C LEU A 383 17.55 -46.64 22.46
N GLY A 384 18.67 -45.93 22.56
CA GLY A 384 19.93 -46.21 21.87
C GLY A 384 20.62 -47.49 22.32
N GLU A 385 20.66 -47.78 23.64
CA GLU A 385 21.28 -48.99 24.19
C GLU A 385 20.61 -50.31 23.72
N ALA A 386 19.37 -50.24 23.21
CA ALA A 386 18.65 -51.37 22.64
C ALA A 386 19.00 -51.65 21.18
N SER A 387 19.68 -50.73 20.49
CA SER A 387 20.10 -50.90 19.10
C SER A 387 21.57 -51.36 19.02
N VAL A 388 21.85 -52.38 18.21
CA VAL A 388 23.23 -52.73 17.86
C VAL A 388 23.50 -52.17 16.48
N VAL A 389 24.46 -51.25 16.41
CA VAL A 389 25.00 -50.75 15.16
C VAL A 389 26.03 -51.76 14.67
N ALA A 390 25.69 -52.53 13.64
CA ALA A 390 26.67 -53.37 12.96
C ALA A 390 27.68 -52.47 12.22
N SER A 391 28.98 -52.76 12.37
CA SER A 391 30.06 -51.90 11.90
C SER A 391 30.14 -51.87 10.37
N TRP A 392 30.01 -50.68 9.76
CA TRP A 392 30.18 -50.46 8.32
C TRP A 392 31.61 -50.75 7.83
N ALA A 393 32.61 -50.67 8.71
CA ALA A 393 34.02 -50.77 8.34
C ALA A 393 34.41 -52.14 7.73
N TRP A 394 33.80 -53.24 8.17
CA TRP A 394 34.07 -54.56 7.58
C TRP A 394 33.27 -54.80 6.30
N ILE A 395 32.05 -54.26 6.19
CA ILE A 395 31.22 -54.31 4.98
C ILE A 395 31.95 -53.57 3.85
N GLN A 396 32.49 -52.40 4.15
CA GLN A 396 33.28 -51.62 3.21
C GLN A 396 34.54 -52.37 2.78
N LYS A 397 35.25 -52.99 3.73
CA LYS A 397 36.45 -53.79 3.41
C LYS A 397 36.11 -54.98 2.50
N GLU A 398 35.06 -55.73 2.81
CA GLU A 398 34.61 -56.88 2.02
C GLU A 398 34.18 -56.48 0.60
N LEU A 399 33.51 -55.33 0.46
CA LEU A 399 33.14 -54.77 -0.84
C LEU A 399 34.38 -54.33 -1.64
N ASN A 400 35.35 -53.68 -1.00
CA ASN A 400 36.59 -53.25 -1.64
C ASN A 400 37.48 -54.43 -2.05
N ASP A 401 37.49 -55.50 -1.24
CA ASP A 401 38.24 -56.73 -1.53
C ASP A 401 37.61 -57.51 -2.70
N ARG A 402 36.26 -57.53 -2.79
CA ARG A 402 35.53 -58.18 -3.90
C ARG A 402 35.51 -57.35 -5.19
N PHE A 403 35.49 -56.02 -5.08
CA PHE A 403 35.40 -55.10 -6.21
C PHE A 403 36.37 -53.92 -6.01
N PRO A 404 37.67 -54.09 -6.36
CA PRO A 404 38.65 -53.02 -6.24
C PRO A 404 38.38 -51.83 -7.19
N GLU A 405 37.80 -52.11 -8.35
CA GLU A 405 37.29 -51.13 -9.32
C GLU A 405 35.94 -51.64 -9.86
N VAL A 406 34.99 -50.73 -10.11
CA VAL A 406 33.64 -51.07 -10.61
C VAL A 406 33.40 -50.32 -11.92
N GLY A 407 33.34 -51.06 -13.03
CA GLY A 407 32.99 -50.54 -14.35
C GLY A 407 31.47 -50.47 -14.58
N GLU A 408 31.05 -49.93 -15.73
CA GLU A 408 29.64 -49.80 -16.10
C GLU A 408 28.98 -51.19 -16.25
N GLU A 409 29.73 -52.17 -16.78
CA GLU A 409 29.33 -53.59 -16.86
C GLU A 409 29.20 -54.31 -15.50
N ASP A 410 29.84 -53.83 -14.43
CA ASP A 410 29.90 -54.52 -13.13
C ASP A 410 28.80 -54.08 -12.16
N THR A 411 28.02 -53.05 -12.52
CA THR A 411 27.00 -52.43 -11.65
C THR A 411 25.95 -53.41 -11.13
N GLY A 412 25.53 -54.39 -11.94
CA GLY A 412 24.61 -55.44 -11.52
C GLY A 412 25.22 -56.37 -10.47
N ALA A 413 26.43 -56.87 -10.74
CA ALA A 413 27.14 -57.78 -9.83
C ALA A 413 27.53 -57.10 -8.50
N PHE A 414 27.88 -55.81 -8.55
CA PHE A 414 28.15 -55.01 -7.36
C PHE A 414 26.89 -54.83 -6.50
N GLY A 415 25.74 -54.52 -7.12
CA GLY A 415 24.46 -54.39 -6.42
C GLY A 415 24.04 -55.68 -5.70
N ASP A 416 24.20 -56.82 -6.38
CA ASP A 416 23.92 -58.14 -5.80
C ASP A 416 24.84 -58.44 -4.61
N ALA A 417 26.14 -58.15 -4.73
CA ALA A 417 27.11 -58.35 -3.66
C ALA A 417 26.86 -57.45 -2.45
N VAL A 418 26.49 -56.19 -2.65
CA VAL A 418 26.05 -55.29 -1.56
C VAL A 418 24.84 -55.89 -0.85
N GLY A 419 23.85 -56.37 -1.60
CA GLY A 419 22.66 -57.02 -1.04
C GLY A 419 23.01 -58.25 -0.20
N GLU A 420 23.90 -59.12 -0.69
CA GLU A 420 24.37 -60.31 0.01
C GLU A 420 25.12 -59.97 1.31
N ILE A 421 26.07 -59.05 1.25
CA ILE A 421 26.90 -58.66 2.41
C ILE A 421 26.04 -57.97 3.47
N LEU A 422 25.10 -57.11 3.09
CA LEU A 422 24.16 -56.49 4.02
C LEU A 422 23.25 -57.54 4.67
N ALA A 423 22.75 -58.52 3.91
CA ALA A 423 21.92 -59.59 4.45
C ALA A 423 22.70 -60.44 5.47
N GLN A 424 23.95 -60.79 5.16
CA GLN A 424 24.84 -61.52 6.06
C GLN A 424 25.16 -60.72 7.32
N ALA A 425 25.47 -59.43 7.18
CA ALA A 425 25.72 -58.52 8.30
C ALA A 425 24.54 -58.47 9.28
N ILE A 426 23.33 -58.36 8.75
CA ILE A 426 22.09 -58.35 9.53
C ILE A 426 21.87 -59.71 10.20
N ALA A 427 22.13 -60.81 9.50
CA ALA A 427 21.97 -62.16 10.03
C ALA A 427 22.94 -62.46 11.19
N ASP A 428 24.22 -62.10 11.04
CA ASP A 428 25.24 -62.30 12.06
C ASP A 428 24.98 -61.43 13.29
N ALA A 429 24.58 -60.18 13.07
CA ALA A 429 24.21 -59.29 14.15
C ALA A 429 22.93 -59.77 14.88
N LYS A 430 21.93 -60.31 14.16
CA LYS A 430 20.76 -60.97 14.77
C LYS A 430 21.16 -62.22 15.55
N LYS A 431 22.14 -62.99 15.08
CA LYS A 431 22.62 -64.18 15.80
C LYS A 431 23.36 -63.81 17.09
N ALA A 432 24.18 -62.77 17.05
CA ALA A 432 24.90 -62.25 18.22
C ALA A 432 23.97 -61.54 19.21
N HIS A 433 22.89 -60.93 18.71
CA HIS A 433 21.95 -60.15 19.50
C HIS A 433 20.49 -60.45 19.10
N PRO A 434 19.97 -61.65 19.48
CA PRO A 434 18.68 -62.16 19.00
C PRO A 434 17.46 -61.29 19.38
N ASN A 435 17.59 -60.47 20.42
CA ASN A 435 16.52 -59.61 20.92
C ASN A 435 16.79 -58.10 20.67
N LYS A 436 17.73 -57.75 19.79
CA LYS A 436 18.05 -56.34 19.48
C LYS A 436 17.76 -56.01 18.02
N ARG A 437 17.27 -54.80 17.78
CA ARG A 437 17.09 -54.28 16.43
C ARG A 437 18.47 -53.94 15.85
N ILE A 438 18.83 -54.61 14.75
CA ILE A 438 20.04 -54.31 13.99
C ILE A 438 19.75 -53.12 13.08
N ARG A 439 20.50 -52.03 13.24
CA ARG A 439 20.51 -50.92 12.29
C ARG A 439 21.93 -50.82 11.73
N LEU A 440 22.05 -50.75 10.41
CA LEU A 440 23.32 -50.46 9.74
C LEU A 440 23.41 -48.95 9.56
N ARG A 441 24.46 -48.34 10.11
CA ARG A 441 24.75 -46.92 9.92
C ARG A 441 25.75 -46.81 8.78
N VAL A 442 25.30 -46.29 7.65
CA VAL A 442 26.18 -45.93 6.53
C VAL A 442 26.64 -44.51 6.80
N THR A 443 27.88 -44.34 7.27
CA THR A 443 28.52 -43.03 7.49
C THR A 443 29.58 -42.79 6.45
#